data_AF-A0AAV2FWF6-F1
#
_entry.id   AF-A0AAV2FWF6-F1
#
_cell.length_a   1.000
_cell.length_b   1.000
_cell.length_c   1.000
_cell.angle_alpha   90.00
_cell.angle_beta   90.00
_cell.angle_gamma   90.00
#
_symmetry.space_group_name_H-M   'P 1'
#
loop_
_entity.id
_entity.type
_entity.pdbx_description
1 polymer ?
#
loop_
_entity_poly.entity_id
_entity_poly.type
_entity_poly.pdbx_seq_one_letter_code
_entity_poly.pdbx_strand_id
1 'polypeptide(L)'
;MIHVVNAFRYTDAAAALLRLGLAADKSNATNSQFKAYLGAIIVYLYAHDVKAAEKCYNDCSQISAFLGSDQGRYGSRLISAYSEGDVEEIKRLTQSSTISHLDHAIIKLGRKLPTGEVTAVKAGTEEGEGLDENDLT
;
A
#
# COMPACT_ATOMS: atom_id res chain seq x y z
N MET A 1 -22.14 3.69 5.24
CA MET A 1 -21.76 2.40 5.88
C MET A 1 -21.02 1.42 4.97
N ILE A 2 -21.12 1.49 3.63
CA ILE A 2 -20.46 0.53 2.72
C ILE A 2 -18.92 0.72 2.63
N HIS A 3 -18.41 1.95 2.77
CA HIS A 3 -16.97 2.24 2.71
C HIS A 3 -16.16 1.65 3.89
N VAL A 4 -16.74 1.61 5.10
CA VAL A 4 -16.06 1.10 6.31
C VAL A 4 -15.89 -0.43 6.28
N VAL A 5 -16.88 -1.16 5.74
CA VAL A 5 -16.84 -2.63 5.65
C VAL A 5 -15.73 -3.11 4.71
N ASN A 6 -15.47 -2.36 3.63
CA ASN A 6 -14.41 -2.70 2.68
C ASN A 6 -13.03 -2.43 3.28
N ALA A 7 -12.83 -1.27 3.92
CA ALA A 7 -11.57 -0.93 4.57
C ALA A 7 -11.16 -2.02 5.59
N PHE A 8 -12.08 -2.44 6.46
CA PHE A 8 -11.85 -3.47 7.48
C PHE A 8 -11.39 -4.81 6.88
N ARG A 9 -11.97 -5.22 5.76
CA ARG A 9 -11.62 -6.48 5.08
C ARG A 9 -10.22 -6.43 4.44
N TYR A 10 -9.81 -5.27 3.93
CA TYR A 10 -8.45 -5.11 3.40
C TYR A 10 -7.42 -5.01 4.52
N THR A 11 -7.75 -4.37 5.66
CA THR A 11 -6.86 -4.36 6.83
C THR A 11 -6.63 -5.77 7.36
N ASP A 12 -7.69 -6.59 7.45
CA ASP A 12 -7.57 -7.98 7.89
C ASP A 12 -6.74 -8.83 6.90
N ALA A 13 -6.92 -8.62 5.60
CA ALA A 13 -6.11 -9.26 4.56
C ALA A 13 -4.62 -8.86 4.64
N ALA A 14 -4.31 -7.58 4.86
CA ALA A 14 -2.95 -7.11 5.04
C ALA A 14 -2.32 -7.68 6.32
N ALA A 15 -3.09 -7.75 7.41
CA ALA A 15 -2.66 -8.38 8.66
C ALA A 15 -2.40 -9.88 8.50
N ALA A 16 -3.19 -10.59 7.70
CA ALA A 16 -2.96 -12.00 7.37
C ALA A 16 -1.66 -12.19 6.57
N LEU A 17 -1.39 -11.32 5.59
CA LEU A 17 -0.14 -11.33 4.82
C LEU A 17 1.08 -11.02 5.69
N LEU A 18 0.97 -10.05 6.61
CA LEU A 18 2.03 -9.76 7.58
C LEU A 18 2.33 -10.96 8.49
N ARG A 19 1.29 -11.62 9.02
CA ARG A 19 1.44 -12.85 9.82
C ARG A 19 2.07 -13.97 9.01
N LEU A 20 1.72 -14.11 7.74
CA LEU A 20 2.35 -15.07 6.82
C LEU A 20 3.84 -14.75 6.63
N GLY A 21 4.20 -13.48 6.44
CA GLY A 21 5.59 -13.05 6.35
C GLY A 21 6.39 -13.35 7.62
N LEU A 22 5.82 -13.11 8.79
CA LEU A 22 6.43 -13.46 10.08
C LEU A 22 6.55 -14.98 10.30
N ALA A 23 5.61 -15.77 9.80
CA ALA A 23 5.71 -17.24 9.84
C ALA A 23 6.77 -17.78 8.85
N ALA A 24 6.90 -17.14 7.69
CA ALA A 24 7.93 -17.46 6.70
C ALA A 24 9.34 -17.11 7.22
N ASP A 25 9.48 -16.03 7.99
CA ASP A 25 10.73 -15.67 8.70
C ASP A 25 11.20 -16.81 9.61
N LYS A 26 10.30 -17.35 10.44
CA LYS A 26 10.57 -18.50 11.31
C LYS A 26 10.94 -19.78 10.57
N SER A 27 10.58 -19.87 9.29
CA SER A 27 10.85 -21.01 8.41
C SER A 27 12.05 -20.76 7.48
N ASN A 28 12.78 -19.66 7.68
CA ASN A 28 13.93 -19.23 6.86
C ASN A 28 13.60 -19.02 5.36
N ALA A 29 12.32 -18.82 5.03
CA ALA A 29 11.80 -18.67 3.68
C ALA A 29 11.74 -17.19 3.25
N THR A 30 12.91 -16.58 3.13
CA THR A 30 13.08 -15.13 2.87
C THR A 30 12.37 -14.63 1.61
N ASN A 31 12.36 -15.42 0.54
CA ASN A 31 11.64 -15.08 -0.70
C ASN A 31 10.13 -14.97 -0.48
N SER A 32 9.52 -15.89 0.27
CA SER A 32 8.09 -15.81 0.58
C SER A 32 7.78 -14.68 1.58
N GLN A 33 8.68 -14.47 2.53
CA GLN A 33 8.58 -13.38 3.50
C GLN A 33 8.51 -12.01 2.81
N PHE A 34 9.44 -11.71 1.90
CA PHE A 34 9.49 -10.40 1.23
C PHE A 34 8.29 -10.17 0.31
N LYS A 35 7.81 -11.22 -0.35
CA LYS A 35 6.59 -11.17 -1.16
C LYS A 35 5.35 -10.90 -0.30
N ALA A 36 5.25 -11.54 0.86
CA ALA A 36 4.14 -11.35 1.79
C ALA A 36 4.11 -9.91 2.36
N TYR A 37 5.27 -9.37 2.74
CA TYR A 37 5.39 -7.98 3.21
C TYR A 37 5.04 -6.97 2.11
N LEU A 38 5.57 -7.16 0.91
CA LEU A 38 5.22 -6.29 -0.21
C LEU A 38 3.73 -6.37 -0.57
N GLY A 39 3.14 -7.57 -0.48
CA GLY A 39 1.71 -7.77 -0.64
C GLY A 39 0.89 -7.00 0.40
N ALA A 40 1.29 -7.03 1.68
CA ALA A 40 0.62 -6.28 2.74
C ALA A 40 0.64 -4.76 2.48
N ILE A 41 1.79 -4.21 2.06
CA ILE A 41 1.94 -2.79 1.70
C ILE A 41 0.99 -2.41 0.56
N ILE A 42 0.92 -3.23 -0.50
CA ILE A 42 0.01 -2.98 -1.64
C ILE A 42 -1.46 -3.00 -1.20
N VAL A 43 -1.83 -3.91 -0.29
CA VAL A 43 -3.21 -3.99 0.24
C VAL A 43 -3.55 -2.76 1.08
N TYR A 44 -2.63 -2.27 1.92
CA TYR A 44 -2.85 -1.03 2.68
C TYR A 44 -3.01 0.19 1.76
N LEU A 45 -2.19 0.30 0.72
CA LEU A 45 -2.33 1.35 -0.28
C LEU A 45 -3.65 1.25 -1.04
N TYR A 46 -4.09 0.03 -1.37
CA TYR A 46 -5.40 -0.20 -1.99
C TYR A 46 -6.56 0.18 -1.07
N ALA A 47 -6.38 0.04 0.25
CA ALA A 47 -7.34 0.46 1.26
C ALA A 47 -7.30 1.97 1.57
N HIS A 48 -6.51 2.75 0.84
CA HIS A 48 -6.27 4.18 1.07
C HIS A 48 -5.62 4.51 2.42
N ASP A 49 -4.97 3.53 3.05
CA ASP A 49 -4.28 3.72 4.33
C ASP A 49 -2.76 3.82 4.11
N VAL A 50 -2.33 4.97 3.58
CA VAL A 50 -0.93 5.25 3.30
C VAL A 50 -0.09 5.22 4.58
N LYS A 51 -0.65 5.70 5.70
CA LYS A 51 0.04 5.68 7.01
C LYS A 51 0.31 4.25 7.49
N ALA A 52 -0.66 3.35 7.36
CA ALA A 52 -0.44 1.94 7.69
C ALA A 52 0.56 1.27 6.74
N ALA A 53 0.53 1.62 5.45
CA ALA A 53 1.50 1.12 4.46
C ALA A 53 2.93 1.58 4.80
N GLU A 54 3.13 2.86 5.13
CA GLU A 54 4.41 3.42 5.57
C GLU A 54 4.92 2.77 6.84
N LYS A 55 4.05 2.60 7.84
CA LYS A 55 4.41 1.92 9.08
C LYS A 55 4.83 0.48 8.80
N CYS A 56 4.06 -0.25 8.00
CA CYS A 56 4.38 -1.61 7.59
C CYS A 56 5.75 -1.68 6.90
N TYR A 57 6.04 -0.75 5.99
CA TYR A 57 7.34 -0.69 5.33
C TYR A 57 8.47 -0.38 6.30
N ASN A 58 8.29 0.57 7.23
CA ASN A 58 9.29 0.90 8.24
C ASN A 58 9.57 -0.26 9.20
N ASP A 59 8.55 -1.03 9.57
CA ASP A 59 8.70 -2.24 10.37
C ASP A 59 9.47 -3.32 9.57
N CYS A 60 9.16 -3.48 8.28
CA CYS A 60 9.86 -4.42 7.41
C CYS A 60 11.29 -3.97 7.06
N SER A 61 11.57 -2.67 7.01
CA SER A 61 12.89 -2.11 6.66
C SER A 61 13.93 -2.32 7.77
N GLN A 62 13.48 -2.61 9.00
CA GLN A 62 14.36 -3.09 10.08
C GLN A 62 15.09 -4.39 9.70
N ILE A 63 14.53 -5.16 8.76
CA ILE A 63 15.15 -6.37 8.24
C ILE A 63 16.09 -5.97 7.11
N SER A 64 17.40 -5.93 7.37
CA SER A 64 18.40 -5.52 6.38
C SER A 64 18.35 -6.33 5.08
N ALA A 65 17.96 -7.61 5.17
CA ALA A 65 17.77 -8.47 4.01
C ALA A 65 16.58 -8.04 3.13
N PHE A 66 15.51 -7.51 3.74
CA PHE A 66 14.38 -6.92 3.00
C PHE A 66 14.77 -5.57 2.41
N LEU A 67 15.42 -4.70 3.19
CA LEU A 67 15.84 -3.37 2.73
C LEU A 67 16.77 -3.42 1.51
N GLY A 68 17.67 -4.41 1.46
CA GLY A 68 18.58 -4.64 0.34
C GLY A 68 17.94 -5.35 -0.87
N SER A 69 16.71 -5.84 -0.75
CA SER A 69 16.02 -6.61 -1.80
C SER A 69 15.33 -5.70 -2.83
N ASP A 70 15.04 -6.26 -4.01
CA ASP A 70 14.22 -5.59 -5.03
C ASP A 70 12.84 -5.22 -4.49
N GLN A 71 12.27 -6.02 -3.58
CA GLN A 71 10.98 -5.79 -2.94
C GLN A 71 11.04 -4.59 -1.99
N GLY A 72 12.12 -4.45 -1.21
CA GLY A 72 12.34 -3.30 -0.33
C GLY A 72 12.51 -2.00 -1.11
N ARG A 73 13.37 -1.99 -2.13
CA ARG A 73 13.53 -0.83 -3.04
C ARG A 73 12.21 -0.45 -3.71
N TYR A 74 11.45 -1.44 -4.16
CA TYR A 74 10.15 -1.22 -4.77
C TYR A 74 9.14 -0.62 -3.78
N GLY A 75 9.06 -1.16 -2.55
CA GLY A 75 8.19 -0.64 -1.50
C GLY A 75 8.50 0.81 -1.15
N SER A 76 9.78 1.14 -1.01
CA SER A 76 10.25 2.52 -0.78
C SER A 76 9.78 3.47 -1.88
N ARG A 77 10.02 3.11 -3.15
CA ARG A 77 9.62 3.94 -4.30
C ARG A 77 8.12 4.09 -4.40
N LEU A 78 7.38 3.03 -4.12
CA LEU A 78 5.92 3.05 -4.17
C LEU A 78 5.35 4.00 -3.11
N ILE A 79 5.86 3.95 -1.88
CA ILE A 79 5.46 4.86 -0.81
C ILE A 79 5.80 6.31 -1.16
N SER A 80 7.02 6.58 -1.63
CA SER A 80 7.41 7.94 -2.05
C SER A 80 6.51 8.46 -3.18
N ALA A 81 6.23 7.64 -4.20
CA ALA A 81 5.34 8.02 -5.29
C ALA A 81 3.90 8.31 -4.80
N TYR A 82 3.40 7.55 -3.83
CA TYR A 82 2.10 7.83 -3.19
C TYR A 82 2.11 9.13 -2.36
N SER A 83 3.19 9.39 -1.63
CA SER A 83 3.34 10.62 -0.83
C SER A 83 3.49 11.87 -1.71
N GLU A 84 4.23 11.76 -2.81
CA GLU A 84 4.45 12.84 -3.78
C GLU A 84 3.24 13.06 -4.70
N GLY A 85 2.34 12.09 -4.78
CA GLY A 85 1.20 12.11 -5.68
C GLY A 85 1.54 11.79 -7.14
N ASP A 86 2.66 11.10 -7.38
CA ASP A 86 3.14 10.76 -8.71
C ASP A 86 2.41 9.52 -9.26
N VAL A 87 1.29 9.79 -9.91
CA VAL A 87 0.43 8.77 -10.54
C VAL A 87 1.14 8.03 -11.68
N GLU A 88 2.04 8.69 -12.40
CA GLU A 88 2.79 8.07 -13.50
C GLU A 88 3.79 7.05 -12.96
N GLU A 89 4.49 7.41 -11.88
CA GLU A 89 5.42 6.52 -11.22
C GLU A 89 4.71 5.34 -10.56
N ILE A 90 3.55 5.55 -9.92
CA ILE A 90 2.72 4.44 -9.38
C ILE A 90 2.32 3.49 -10.51
N LYS A 91 1.85 3.99 -11.66
CA LYS A 91 1.52 3.14 -12.82
C LYS A 91 2.74 2.36 -13.32
N ARG A 92 3.89 3.01 -13.43
CA ARG A 92 5.15 2.38 -13.86
C ARG A 92 5.59 1.27 -12.90
N LEU A 93 5.50 1.52 -11.61
CA LEU A 93 5.82 0.56 -10.56
C LEU A 93 4.85 -0.63 -10.62
N THR A 94 3.55 -0.40 -10.76
CA THR A 94 2.56 -1.49 -10.84
C THR A 94 2.69 -2.37 -12.07
N GLN A 95 3.33 -1.86 -13.13
CA GLN A 95 3.65 -2.61 -14.34
C GLN A 95 5.05 -3.24 -14.32
N SER A 96 5.86 -2.99 -13.29
CA SER A 96 7.20 -3.54 -13.19
C SER A 96 7.21 -5.05 -12.94
N SER A 97 8.30 -5.69 -13.35
CA SER A 97 8.56 -7.12 -13.17
C SER A 97 8.58 -7.53 -11.68
N THR A 98 8.97 -6.62 -10.77
CA THR A 98 8.94 -6.86 -9.31
C THR A 98 7.54 -7.21 -8.80
N ILE A 99 6.50 -6.57 -9.33
CA ILE A 99 5.11 -6.96 -9.03
C ILE A 99 4.74 -8.24 -9.75
N SER A 100 5.18 -8.44 -10.99
CA SER A 100 4.83 -9.62 -11.79
C SER A 100 5.35 -10.94 -11.20
N HIS A 101 6.32 -10.90 -10.28
CA HIS A 101 6.81 -12.07 -9.53
C HIS A 101 6.11 -12.30 -8.18
N LEU A 102 5.12 -11.46 -7.82
CA LEU A 102 4.24 -11.65 -6.66
C LEU A 102 3.10 -12.63 -6.97
N ASP A 103 2.34 -12.99 -5.94
CA ASP A 103 1.11 -13.77 -6.11
C ASP A 103 0.10 -13.07 -7.01
N HIS A 104 -0.63 -13.87 -7.81
CA HIS A 104 -1.57 -13.37 -8.81
C HIS A 104 -2.64 -12.43 -8.24
N ALA A 105 -3.07 -12.67 -6.99
CA ALA A 105 -4.00 -11.81 -6.27
C ALA A 105 -3.40 -10.41 -5.99
N ILE A 106 -2.13 -10.34 -5.59
CA ILE A 106 -1.42 -9.10 -5.29
C ILE A 106 -1.14 -8.32 -6.59
N ILE A 107 -0.80 -9.00 -7.68
CA ILE A 107 -0.65 -8.39 -9.01
C ILE A 107 -1.95 -7.69 -9.42
N LYS A 108 -3.10 -8.36 -9.23
CA LYS A 108 -4.40 -7.82 -9.60
C LYS A 108 -4.78 -6.61 -8.76
N LEU A 109 -4.45 -6.61 -7.47
CA LEU A 109 -4.64 -5.47 -6.57
C LEU A 109 -3.72 -4.31 -6.93
N GLY A 110 -2.42 -4.57 -7.16
CA GLY A 110 -1.44 -3.59 -7.60
C GLY A 110 -1.86 -2.89 -8.89
N ARG A 111 -2.33 -3.63 -9.89
CA ARG A 111 -2.83 -3.06 -11.16
C ARG A 111 -4.14 -2.27 -11.02
N LYS A 112 -4.90 -2.54 -9.95
CA LYS A 112 -6.14 -1.83 -9.62
C LYS A 112 -5.93 -0.72 -8.59
N LEU A 113 -4.68 -0.43 -8.22
CA LEU A 113 -4.38 0.58 -7.23
C LEU A 113 -5.08 1.89 -7.62
N PRO A 114 -5.90 2.46 -6.72
CA PRO A 114 -6.68 3.66 -6.99
C PRO A 114 -5.72 4.84 -7.16
N THR A 115 -5.33 5.08 -8.41
CA THR A 115 -4.42 6.16 -8.79
C THR A 115 -5.14 7.50 -8.95
N GLY A 116 -6.45 7.48 -9.15
CA GLY A 116 -7.29 8.68 -9.31
C GLY A 116 -7.57 9.45 -8.01
N GLU A 117 -7.40 8.82 -6.84
CA GLU A 117 -7.56 9.50 -5.55
C GLU A 117 -6.24 9.99 -4.95
N VAL A 118 -5.07 9.61 -5.49
CA VAL A 118 -3.81 10.21 -5.05
C VAL A 118 -3.76 11.70 -5.41
N THR A 119 -4.38 12.06 -6.54
CA THR A 119 -4.69 13.45 -6.91
C THR A 119 -5.75 14.10 -6.01
N ALA A 120 -6.71 13.33 -5.48
CA ALA A 120 -7.74 13.84 -4.56
C ALA A 120 -7.22 14.00 -3.12
N VAL A 121 -6.25 13.20 -2.67
CA VAL A 121 -5.55 13.35 -1.39
C VAL A 121 -4.69 14.61 -1.38
N LYS A 122 -4.07 14.94 -2.53
CA LYS A 122 -3.34 16.21 -2.70
C LYS A 122 -4.30 17.41 -2.80
N ALA A 123 -5.41 17.27 -3.54
CA ALA A 123 -6.46 18.30 -3.62
C ALA A 123 -7.24 18.47 -2.30
N GLY A 124 -7.36 17.44 -1.47
CA GLY A 124 -8.04 17.49 -0.18
C GLY A 124 -7.20 18.10 0.94
N THR A 125 -5.94 18.47 0.67
CA THR A 125 -5.13 19.27 1.62
C THR A 125 -5.22 20.77 1.32
N GLU A 126 -5.76 21.15 0.15
CA GLU A 126 -6.00 22.54 -0.23
C GLU A 126 -7.27 22.63 -1.09
N GLU A 127 -8.46 22.47 -0.49
CA GLU A 127 -9.72 23.11 -0.88
C GLU A 127 -10.91 22.52 -0.09
N GLY A 128 -11.56 23.36 0.72
CA GLY A 128 -13.02 23.32 0.77
C GLY A 128 -13.75 23.01 2.08
N GLU A 129 -13.23 23.31 3.27
CA GLU A 129 -14.14 23.63 4.39
C GLU A 129 -14.51 25.13 4.33
N GLY A 130 -15.10 25.53 3.21
CA GLY A 130 -16.01 26.67 3.20
C GLY A 130 -17.28 26.20 3.88
N LEU A 131 -17.34 26.40 5.19
CA LEU A 131 -18.55 26.22 5.99
C LEU A 131 -19.59 27.22 5.43
N ASP A 132 -20.41 26.76 4.49
CA ASP A 132 -21.52 27.52 3.95
C ASP A 132 -22.60 27.62 5.03
N GLU A 133 -22.56 28.75 5.72
CA GLU A 133 -23.59 29.25 6.59
C GLU A 133 -24.85 29.56 5.76
N ASN A 134 -25.78 28.61 5.57
CA ASN A 134 -27.20 28.99 5.60
C ASN A 134 -28.21 27.83 5.72
N ASP A 135 -29.25 28.17 6.48
CA ASP A 135 -30.66 27.81 6.32
C ASP A 135 -31.13 26.44 6.86
N LEU A 136 -31.64 26.46 8.09
CA LEU A 136 -33.04 26.09 8.25
C LEU A 136 -33.72 26.93 9.34
N THR A 137 -34.79 27.58 8.89
CA THR A 137 -35.76 28.44 9.58
C THR A 137 -36.43 27.79 10.78
#